data_AF-A0A256FQI5-F1
#
_entry.id   AF-A0A256FQI5-F1
#
_cell.length_a   1.000
_cell.length_b   1.000
_cell.length_c   1.000
_cell.angle_alpha   90.00
_cell.angle_beta   90.00
_cell.angle_gamma   90.00
#
_symmetry.space_group_name_H-M   'P 1'
#
loop_
_entity.id
_entity.type
_entity.pdbx_description
1 polymer ?
#
loop_
_entity_poly.entity_id
_entity_poly.type
_entity_poly.pdbx_seq_one_letter_code
_entity_poly.pdbx_strand_id
1 'polypeptide(L)'
;MLGPKQAGKYPDRNLDCQEAVSMGISDLIEQATLSGSSEADAAAAIADTGVPGIRDLIDDAVAAGWSAAETANAIKVVSAGMYRGYTGTEKDE
;
A
#
# COMPACT_ATOMS: atom_id res chain seq x y z
N MET A 1 -7.52 -6.62 -7.75
CA MET A 1 -6.52 -5.60 -8.10
C MET A 1 -6.25 -5.53 -9.60
N LEU A 2 -5.66 -4.43 -10.07
CA LEU A 2 -5.03 -4.37 -11.40
C LEU A 2 -3.76 -5.24 -11.41
N GLY A 3 -3.62 -6.13 -12.39
CA GLY A 3 -2.40 -6.93 -12.60
C GLY A 3 -1.27 -6.14 -13.26
N PRO A 4 -0.06 -6.72 -13.35
CA PRO A 4 1.08 -6.08 -14.02
C PRO A 4 0.81 -5.86 -15.51
N LYS A 5 1.31 -4.74 -16.06
CA LYS A 5 1.15 -4.38 -17.48
C LYS A 5 1.81 -5.37 -18.44
N GLN A 6 2.87 -6.02 -17.98
CA GLN A 6 3.59 -7.04 -18.74
C GLN A 6 4.19 -8.08 -17.79
N ALA A 7 4.35 -9.30 -18.30
CA ALA A 7 5.04 -10.36 -17.59
C ALA A 7 6.55 -10.08 -17.49
N GLY A 8 7.18 -10.52 -16.40
CA GLY A 8 8.62 -10.34 -16.19
C GLY A 8 8.98 -8.97 -15.60
N LYS A 9 10.28 -8.66 -15.56
CA LYS A 9 10.79 -7.41 -15.00
C LYS A 9 10.72 -6.30 -16.04
N TYR A 10 10.22 -5.14 -15.63
CA TYR A 10 10.22 -3.93 -16.45
C TYR A 10 10.43 -2.70 -15.57
N PRO A 11 10.89 -1.55 -16.13
CA PRO A 11 11.39 -0.42 -15.36
C PRO A 11 10.37 0.11 -14.34
N ASP A 12 9.12 0.30 -14.79
CA ASP A 12 8.05 0.89 -13.98
C ASP A 12 7.26 -0.13 -13.17
N ARG A 13 7.69 -1.39 -13.10
CA ARG A 13 6.91 -2.47 -12.46
C ARG A 13 6.62 -2.19 -11.00
N ASN A 14 7.60 -1.63 -10.29
CA ASN A 14 7.43 -1.26 -8.89
C ASN A 14 6.50 -0.04 -8.72
N LEU A 15 6.51 0.91 -9.66
CA LEU A 15 5.60 2.06 -9.65
C LEU A 15 4.17 1.61 -9.96
N ASP A 16 3.96 0.79 -10.98
CA ASP A 16 2.65 0.22 -11.28
C ASP A 16 2.11 -0.63 -10.13
N CYS A 17 2.99 -1.37 -9.42
CA CYS A 17 2.57 -2.13 -8.25
C CYS A 17 2.13 -1.19 -7.11
N GLN A 18 2.85 -0.09 -6.87
CA GLN A 18 2.45 0.95 -5.92
C GLN A 18 1.09 1.54 -6.26
N GLU A 19 0.84 1.87 -7.53
CA GLU A 19 -0.45 2.37 -8.00
C GLU A 19 -1.57 1.32 -7.88
N ALA A 20 -1.26 0.04 -8.09
CA ALA A 20 -2.23 -1.04 -7.95
C ALA A 20 -2.65 -1.27 -6.49
N VAL A 21 -1.71 -1.17 -5.55
CA VAL A 21 -1.98 -1.35 -4.12
C VAL A 21 -2.47 -0.07 -3.44
N SER A 22 -2.24 1.12 -4.00
CA SER A 22 -2.59 2.39 -3.36
C SER A 22 -4.07 2.49 -3.06
N MET A 23 -4.93 2.08 -3.99
CA MET A 23 -6.38 2.03 -3.78
C MET A 23 -6.76 1.09 -2.62
N GLY A 24 -6.15 -0.10 -2.55
CA GLY A 24 -6.41 -1.04 -1.47
C GLY A 24 -5.87 -0.57 -0.12
N ILE A 25 -4.75 0.15 -0.10
CA ILE A 25 -4.22 0.76 1.13
C ILE A 25 -5.14 1.89 1.60
N SER A 26 -5.62 2.74 0.70
CA SER A 26 -6.59 3.79 1.05
C SER A 26 -7.87 3.20 1.66
N ASP A 27 -8.39 2.11 1.08
CA ASP A 27 -9.57 1.41 1.61
C ASP A 27 -9.30 0.86 3.01
N LEU A 28 -8.14 0.22 3.24
CA LEU A 28 -7.74 -0.29 4.55
C LEU A 28 -7.57 0.84 5.58
N ILE A 29 -7.03 1.99 5.17
CA ILE A 29 -6.93 3.17 6.02
C ILE A 29 -8.34 3.61 6.39
N GLU A 30 -9.23 3.82 5.42
CA GLU A 30 -10.62 4.24 5.62
C GLU A 30 -11.37 3.30 6.58
N GLN A 31 -11.24 1.98 6.40
CA GLN A 31 -11.82 0.98 7.29
C GLN A 31 -11.30 1.10 8.73
N ALA A 32 -9.98 1.33 8.89
CA ALA A 32 -9.40 1.56 10.20
C ALA A 32 -9.87 2.88 10.82
N THR A 33 -10.06 3.94 10.02
CA THR A 33 -10.63 5.21 10.49
C THR A 33 -12.08 5.08 10.92
N LEU A 34 -12.90 4.35 10.14
CA LEU A 34 -14.29 4.03 10.50
C LEU A 34 -14.38 3.22 11.80
N SER A 35 -13.35 2.40 12.08
CA SER A 35 -13.22 1.64 13.32
C SER A 35 -12.72 2.49 14.51
N GLY A 36 -12.45 3.78 14.30
CA GLY A 36 -12.02 4.73 15.34
C GLY A 36 -10.51 4.98 15.41
N SER A 37 -9.72 4.45 14.48
CA SER A 37 -8.29 4.81 14.38
C SER A 37 -8.13 6.17 13.69
N SER A 38 -6.97 6.82 13.83
CA SER A 38 -6.64 7.99 13.00
C SER A 38 -6.00 7.54 11.69
N GLU A 39 -6.13 8.32 10.60
CA GLU A 39 -5.55 7.98 9.29
C GLU A 39 -4.03 7.76 9.37
N ALA A 40 -3.33 8.57 10.16
CA ALA A 40 -1.90 8.42 10.43
C ALA A 40 -1.58 7.09 11.15
N ASP A 41 -2.36 6.72 12.18
CA ASP A 41 -2.15 5.47 12.92
C ASP A 41 -2.42 4.25 12.03
N ALA A 42 -3.48 4.32 11.22
CA ALA A 42 -3.81 3.30 10.24
C ALA A 42 -2.71 3.14 9.18
N ALA A 43 -2.23 4.24 8.60
CA ALA A 43 -1.15 4.22 7.62
C ALA A 43 0.16 3.68 8.23
N ALA A 44 0.48 4.02 9.48
CA ALA A 44 1.64 3.50 10.19
C ALA A 44 1.52 1.98 10.44
N ALA A 45 0.36 1.50 10.88
CA ALA A 45 0.10 0.08 11.08
C ALA A 45 0.21 -0.72 9.77
N ILE A 46 -0.24 -0.13 8.67
CA ILE A 46 -0.13 -0.71 7.33
C ILE A 46 1.33 -0.76 6.86
N ALA A 47 2.12 0.28 7.12
CA ALA A 47 3.55 0.31 6.77
C ALA A 47 4.34 -0.80 7.48
N ASP A 48 3.95 -1.18 8.69
CA ASP A 48 4.55 -2.31 9.40
C ASP A 48 4.04 -3.67 8.88
N THR A 49 3.09 -3.69 7.93
CA THR A 49 2.40 -4.89 7.46
C THR A 49 1.69 -5.67 8.58
N GLY A 50 1.43 -5.02 9.71
CA GLY A 50 0.84 -5.64 10.91
C GLY A 50 -0.68 -5.82 10.85
N VAL A 51 -1.33 -5.28 9.82
CA VAL A 51 -2.79 -5.32 9.67
C VAL A 51 -3.19 -6.57 8.88
N PRO A 52 -4.20 -7.35 9.34
CA PRO A 52 -4.65 -8.55 8.62
C PRO A 52 -5.00 -8.28 7.17
N GLY A 53 -5.67 -7.16 6.87
CA GLY A 53 -6.04 -6.78 5.51
C GLY A 53 -4.87 -6.57 4.54
N ILE A 54 -3.64 -6.39 5.03
CA ILE A 54 -2.45 -6.32 4.17
C ILE A 54 -2.05 -7.70 3.64
N ARG A 55 -2.29 -8.77 4.38
CA ARG A 55 -2.08 -10.13 3.85
C ARG A 55 -3.07 -10.42 2.73
N ASP A 56 -4.34 -10.07 2.91
CA ASP A 56 -5.36 -10.22 1.87
C ASP A 56 -5.02 -9.39 0.62
N LEU A 57 -4.52 -8.17 0.82
CA LEU A 57 -4.02 -7.33 -0.27
C LEU A 57 -2.84 -7.99 -1.00
N ILE A 58 -1.89 -8.58 -0.27
CA ILE A 58 -0.77 -9.29 -0.90
C ILE A 58 -1.27 -10.51 -1.69
N ASP A 59 -2.23 -11.27 -1.15
CA ASP A 59 -2.79 -12.44 -1.82
C ASP A 59 -3.52 -12.07 -3.12
N ASP A 60 -4.38 -11.03 -3.09
CA ASP A 60 -5.10 -10.55 -4.27
C ASP A 60 -4.13 -9.99 -5.34
N ALA A 61 -3.02 -9.36 -4.92
CA ALA A 61 -1.98 -8.92 -5.83
C ALA A 61 -1.25 -10.10 -6.48
N VAL A 62 -0.94 -11.15 -5.70
CA VAL A 62 -0.33 -12.38 -6.22
C VAL A 62 -1.27 -13.09 -7.19
N ALA A 63 -2.55 -13.16 -6.87
CA ALA A 63 -3.57 -13.70 -7.77
C ALA A 63 -3.68 -12.89 -9.08
N ALA A 64 -3.45 -11.56 -9.01
CA ALA A 64 -3.39 -10.70 -10.18
C ALA A 64 -2.07 -10.79 -10.98
N GLY A 65 -1.06 -11.50 -10.48
CA GLY A 65 0.22 -11.75 -11.17
C GLY A 65 1.41 -10.93 -10.65
N TRP A 66 1.25 -10.22 -9.52
CA TRP A 66 2.36 -9.56 -8.82
C TRP A 66 3.16 -10.55 -7.96
N SER A 67 4.41 -10.21 -7.64
CA SER A 67 5.15 -10.99 -6.65
C SER A 67 4.87 -10.47 -5.25
N ALA A 68 4.64 -11.34 -4.27
CA ALA A 68 4.38 -10.96 -2.89
C ALA A 68 5.43 -9.98 -2.31
N ALA A 69 6.70 -10.17 -2.65
CA ALA A 69 7.79 -9.28 -2.23
C ALA A 69 7.73 -7.89 -2.88
N GLU A 70 7.32 -7.81 -4.16
CA GLU A 70 7.11 -6.53 -4.86
C GLU A 70 5.92 -5.79 -4.23
N THR A 71 4.82 -6.49 -4.01
CA THR A 71 3.61 -5.94 -3.38
C THR A 71 3.89 -5.46 -1.97
N ALA A 72 4.54 -6.26 -1.12
CA ALA A 72 4.88 -5.86 0.25
C ALA A 72 5.78 -4.62 0.29
N ASN A 73 6.73 -4.50 -0.65
CA ASN A 73 7.57 -3.31 -0.77
C ASN A 73 6.77 -2.09 -1.23
N ALA A 74 5.93 -2.26 -2.26
CA ALA A 74 5.05 -1.21 -2.75
C ALA A 74 4.12 -0.68 -1.65
N ILE A 75 3.53 -1.58 -0.86
CA ILE A 75 2.69 -1.24 0.28
C ILE A 75 3.44 -0.36 1.29
N LYS A 76 4.66 -0.76 1.67
CA LYS A 76 5.49 0.01 2.61
C LYS A 76 5.78 1.43 2.10
N VAL A 77 6.08 1.57 0.81
CA VAL A 77 6.39 2.87 0.21
C VAL A 77 5.15 3.76 0.18
N VAL A 78 4.02 3.25 -0.30
CA VAL A 78 2.77 4.01 -0.41
C VAL A 78 2.25 4.42 0.97
N SER A 79 2.19 3.47 1.91
CA SER A 79 1.72 3.75 3.28
C SER A 79 2.61 4.72 4.03
N ALA A 80 3.95 4.64 3.88
CA ALA A 80 4.86 5.63 4.43
C ALA A 80 4.68 7.02 3.79
N GLY A 81 4.40 7.08 2.48
CA GLY A 81 4.08 8.33 1.78
C GLY A 81 2.78 8.95 2.30
N MET A 82 1.72 8.14 2.42
CA MET A 82 0.43 8.55 3.00
C MET A 82 0.57 9.02 4.44
N TYR A 83 1.29 8.27 5.28
CA TYR A 83 1.59 8.64 6.66
C TYR A 83 2.24 10.02 6.77
N ARG A 84 3.24 10.30 5.93
CA ARG A 84 3.89 11.62 5.89
C ARG A 84 2.93 12.72 5.46
N GLY A 85 2.04 12.44 4.51
CA GLY A 85 0.97 13.35 4.10
C GLY A 85 -0.01 13.66 5.24
N TYR A 86 -0.44 12.64 6.00
CA TYR A 86 -1.36 12.83 7.13
C TYR A 86 -0.73 13.54 8.33
N THR A 87 0.54 13.26 8.61
CA THR A 87 1.25 13.85 9.76
C THR A 87 1.82 15.23 9.48
N GLY A 88 1.67 15.74 8.26
CA GLY A 88 2.16 17.07 7.89
C GLY A 88 3.68 17.20 8.04
N THR A 89 4.43 16.11 8.04
CA THR A 89 5.90 16.16 7.92
C THR A 89 6.28 16.45 6.48
N GLU A 90 5.75 17.53 5.94
CA GLU A 90 6.33 18.24 4.81
C GLU A 90 7.59 18.89 5.38
N LYS A 91 8.72 18.20 5.22
CA LYS A 91 10.00 18.85 5.45
C LYS A 91 10.18 19.81 4.28
N ASP A 92 9.94 21.09 4.57
CA ASP A 92 10.21 22.28 3.75
C ASP A 92 9.14 22.61 2.69
N GLU A 93 8.23 23.54 3.04
CA GLU A 93 7.92 24.70 2.18
C GLU A 93 8.99 25.79 2.38
#